data_AF-A0A1W9WUA7-F1
#
_entry.id   AF-A0A1W9WUA7-F1
#
_cell.length_a   1.000
_cell.length_b   1.000
_cell.length_c   1.000
_cell.angle_alpha   90.00
_cell.angle_beta   90.00
_cell.angle_gamma   90.00
#
_symmetry.space_group_name_H-M   'P 1'
#
loop_
_entity.id
_entity.type
_entity.pdbx_description
1 polymer ?
#
loop_
_entity_poly.entity_id
_entity_poly.type
_entity_poly.pdbx_seq_one_letter_code
_entity_poly.pdbx_strand_id
1 'polypeptide(L)'
;MMTHLCNLKKTINIDYLMFWLLTAFSVVALWHAPFFPSEDGIVHSHMASLLKALLIDHDPYYSRFYEINAAPIPNIVTQYILMLLQMAVSAATAERLFTTGLIILHMIALRRFFTIYAREVTITYYAPFLFMFTYPV
;
A
#
# COMPACT_ATOMS: atom_id res chain seq x y z
N MET A 1 -50.30 -17.68 12.82
CA MET A 1 -49.01 -18.38 12.99
C MET A 1 -48.31 -18.50 11.64
N MET A 2 -47.91 -17.39 11.00
CA MET A 2 -47.20 -17.42 9.70
C MET A 2 -46.55 -16.07 9.32
N THR A 3 -46.13 -15.27 10.29
CA THR A 3 -45.56 -13.90 10.07
C THR A 3 -44.19 -13.72 10.72
N HIS A 4 -43.40 -14.80 10.86
CA HIS A 4 -42.05 -14.73 11.42
C HIS A 4 -40.93 -15.28 10.53
N LEU A 5 -41.22 -15.64 9.27
CA LEU A 5 -40.20 -16.21 8.36
C LEU A 5 -39.64 -15.23 7.31
N CYS A 6 -40.01 -13.95 7.35
CA CYS A 6 -39.57 -12.99 6.35
C CYS A 6 -38.89 -11.79 7.01
N ASN A 7 -37.62 -11.95 7.43
CA ASN A 7 -36.63 -10.86 7.47
C ASN A 7 -35.25 -11.33 7.95
N LEU A 8 -34.77 -12.47 7.45
CA LEU A 8 -33.34 -12.77 7.46
C LEU A 8 -32.69 -12.33 6.13
N LYS A 9 -33.05 -11.14 5.63
CA LYS A 9 -32.19 -10.44 4.67
C LYS A 9 -31.00 -9.89 5.44
N LYS A 10 -30.02 -10.76 5.73
CA LYS A 10 -28.63 -10.31 5.78
C LYS A 10 -28.29 -9.89 4.35
N THR A 11 -28.72 -8.72 3.96
CA THR A 11 -28.21 -8.04 2.78
C THR A 11 -26.74 -7.81 3.08
N ILE A 12 -25.89 -8.69 2.58
CA ILE A 12 -24.47 -8.37 2.41
C ILE A 12 -24.48 -7.02 1.71
N ASN A 13 -23.91 -6.02 2.36
CA ASN A 13 -23.81 -4.70 1.76
C ASN A 13 -22.83 -4.86 0.59
N ILE A 14 -23.38 -4.99 -0.63
CA ILE A 14 -22.65 -5.33 -1.85
C ILE A 14 -21.49 -4.35 -2.04
N ASP A 15 -21.66 -3.07 -1.66
CA ASP A 15 -20.61 -2.06 -1.62
C ASP A 15 -19.40 -2.49 -0.78
N TYR A 16 -19.62 -2.86 0.48
CA TYR A 16 -18.55 -3.32 1.37
C TYR A 16 -17.89 -4.61 0.88
N LEU A 17 -18.68 -5.53 0.35
CA LEU A 17 -18.13 -6.76 -0.21
C LEU A 17 -17.21 -6.43 -1.39
N MET A 18 -17.65 -5.58 -2.31
CA MET A 18 -16.84 -5.17 -3.46
C MET A 18 -15.57 -4.42 -3.05
N PHE A 19 -15.68 -3.50 -2.10
CA PHE A 19 -14.54 -2.80 -1.52
C PHE A 19 -13.48 -3.77 -1.03
N TRP A 20 -13.87 -4.76 -0.21
CA TRP A 20 -12.93 -5.73 0.34
C TRP A 20 -12.40 -6.68 -0.72
N LEU A 21 -13.22 -7.12 -1.67
CA LEU A 21 -12.78 -7.98 -2.77
C LEU A 21 -11.73 -7.30 -3.65
N LEU A 22 -11.94 -6.03 -4.01
CA LEU A 22 -11.00 -5.29 -4.86
C LEU A 22 -9.72 -4.91 -4.13
N THR A 23 -9.83 -4.56 -2.84
CA THR A 23 -8.66 -4.35 -1.98
C THR A 23 -7.84 -5.64 -1.88
N ALA A 24 -8.50 -6.77 -1.58
CA ALA A 24 -7.86 -8.06 -1.49
C ALA A 24 -7.23 -8.49 -2.82
N PHE A 25 -7.95 -8.31 -3.93
CA PHE A 25 -7.43 -8.60 -5.28
C PHE A 25 -6.16 -7.81 -5.58
N SER A 26 -6.15 -6.50 -5.28
CA SER A 26 -5.00 -5.62 -5.50
C SER A 26 -3.79 -6.04 -4.66
N VAL A 27 -4.00 -6.39 -3.39
CA VAL A 27 -2.95 -6.89 -2.50
C VAL A 27 -2.45 -8.24 -3.00
N VAL A 28 -3.34 -9.19 -3.31
CA VAL A 28 -2.94 -10.51 -3.82
C VAL A 28 -2.11 -10.39 -5.09
N ALA A 29 -2.50 -9.52 -6.03
CA ALA A 29 -1.73 -9.29 -7.26
C ALA A 29 -0.31 -8.81 -6.96
N LEU A 30 -0.15 -7.85 -6.04
CA LEU A 30 1.16 -7.35 -5.59
C LEU A 30 2.06 -8.46 -5.05
N TRP A 31 1.50 -9.37 -4.24
CA TRP A 31 2.26 -10.44 -3.60
C TRP A 31 2.52 -11.63 -4.52
N HIS A 32 1.68 -11.84 -5.52
CA HIS A 32 1.85 -12.89 -6.53
C HIS A 32 2.91 -12.53 -7.58
N ALA A 33 3.16 -11.24 -7.81
CA ALA A 33 4.22 -10.80 -8.71
C ALA A 33 5.61 -11.21 -8.16
N PRO A 34 6.45 -11.91 -8.93
CA PRO A 34 7.78 -12.33 -8.48
C PRO A 34 8.67 -11.12 -8.17
N PHE A 35 8.54 -10.07 -8.98
CA PHE A 35 9.18 -8.78 -8.80
C PHE A 35 8.09 -7.70 -8.92
N PHE A 36 8.12 -6.70 -8.05
CA PHE A 36 7.24 -5.55 -8.18
C PHE A 36 7.93 -4.53 -9.10
N PRO A 37 7.46 -4.32 -10.34
CA PRO A 37 8.12 -3.45 -11.29
C PRO A 37 7.72 -2.00 -11.02
N SER A 38 8.22 -1.40 -9.93
CA SER A 38 8.16 0.05 -9.78
C SER A 38 9.47 0.68 -10.21
N GLU A 39 9.39 1.70 -11.06
CA GLU A 39 10.57 2.42 -11.55
C GLU A 39 11.35 3.04 -10.38
N ASP A 40 10.66 3.56 -9.38
CA ASP A 40 11.26 4.19 -8.20
C ASP A 40 11.47 3.25 -7.00
N GLY A 41 10.93 2.02 -7.00
CA GLY A 41 10.99 1.12 -5.84
C GLY A 41 12.42 0.77 -5.48
N ILE A 42 13.19 0.31 -6.48
CA ILE A 42 14.59 -0.08 -6.30
C ILE A 42 15.39 1.05 -5.63
N VAL A 43 15.18 2.29 -6.06
CA VAL A 43 15.85 3.47 -5.49
C VAL A 43 15.42 3.69 -4.04
N HIS A 44 14.11 3.64 -3.74
CA HIS A 44 13.61 3.79 -2.37
C HIS A 44 14.11 2.69 -1.42
N SER A 45 14.12 1.45 -1.88
CA SER A 45 14.61 0.29 -1.15
C SER A 45 16.10 0.42 -0.85
N HIS A 46 16.89 0.82 -1.85
CA HIS A 46 18.32 1.04 -1.71
C HIS A 46 18.64 2.19 -0.75
N MET A 47 17.96 3.33 -0.88
CA MET A 47 18.14 4.47 0.03
C MET A 47 17.77 4.11 1.47
N ALA A 48 16.71 3.33 1.67
CA ALA A 48 16.34 2.82 2.99
C ALA A 48 17.42 1.87 3.58
N SER A 49 18.00 0.99 2.76
CA SER A 49 19.10 0.12 3.19
C SER A 49 20.36 0.91 3.55
N LEU A 50 20.68 1.95 2.78
CA LEU A 50 21.80 2.84 3.07
C LEU A 50 21.58 3.62 4.38
N LEU A 51 20.36 4.15 4.60
CA LEU A 51 20.00 4.80 5.85
C LEU A 51 20.14 3.86 7.04
N LYS A 52 19.68 2.60 6.91
CA LYS A 52 19.87 1.58 7.95
C LYS A 52 21.35 1.34 8.23
N ALA A 53 22.16 1.19 7.19
CA ALA A 53 23.59 0.95 7.32
C ALA A 53 24.30 2.10 8.06
N LEU A 54 23.92 3.35 7.78
CA LEU A 54 24.52 4.54 8.42
C LEU A 54 24.01 4.76 9.86
N LEU A 55 22.69 4.68 10.07
CA LEU A 55 22.05 5.06 11.33
C LEU A 55 21.97 3.94 12.37
N ILE A 56 21.86 2.69 11.92
CA ILE A 56 21.59 1.54 12.79
C ILE A 56 22.82 0.64 12.87
N ASP A 57 23.35 0.23 11.72
CA ASP A 57 24.46 -0.72 11.68
C ASP A 57 25.84 -0.03 11.86
N HIS A 58 25.88 1.30 11.74
CA HIS A 58 27.08 2.14 11.80
C HIS A 58 28.22 1.64 10.89
N ASP A 59 27.87 1.25 9.66
CA ASP A 59 28.80 0.67 8.71
C ASP A 59 29.92 1.69 8.35
N PRO A 60 31.18 1.38 8.65
CA PRO A 60 32.30 2.29 8.43
C PRO A 60 32.68 2.43 6.96
N TYR A 61 32.24 1.52 6.08
CA TYR A 61 32.45 1.65 4.65
C TYR A 61 31.51 2.69 4.06
N TYR A 62 30.21 2.59 4.33
CA TYR A 62 29.22 3.55 3.82
C TYR A 62 29.45 4.95 4.36
N SER A 63 29.84 5.08 5.64
CA SER A 63 30.10 6.37 6.29
C SER A 63 31.28 7.13 5.69
N ARG A 64 32.11 6.52 4.84
CA ARG A 64 33.20 7.20 4.11
C ARG A 64 32.75 7.89 2.83
N PHE A 65 31.63 7.44 2.26
CA PHE A 65 31.17 7.89 0.94
C PHE A 65 29.83 8.62 1.00
N TYR A 66 29.07 8.45 2.08
CA TYR A 66 27.73 8.97 2.22
C TYR A 66 27.54 9.73 3.53
N GLU A 67 26.80 10.82 3.43
CA GLU A 67 26.34 11.63 4.57
C GLU A 67 24.82 11.81 4.49
N ILE A 68 24.17 11.97 5.64
CA ILE A 68 22.72 12.13 5.72
C ILE A 68 22.37 13.60 5.46
N ASN A 69 21.59 13.84 4.42
CA ASN A 69 21.02 15.16 4.16
C ASN A 69 19.82 15.40 5.09
N ALA A 70 19.92 16.37 5.99
CA ALA A 70 18.85 16.75 6.91
C ALA A 70 17.80 17.71 6.30
N ALA A 71 17.98 18.13 5.04
CA ALA A 71 17.00 18.97 4.37
C ALA A 71 15.69 18.19 4.14
N PRO A 72 14.53 18.84 4.28
CA PRO A 72 13.24 18.21 4.00
C PRO A 72 13.11 18.01 2.48
N ILE A 73 13.43 16.80 2.02
CA ILE A 73 13.25 16.40 0.62
C ILE A 73 11.96 15.61 0.45
N PRO A 74 11.29 15.72 -0.71
CA PRO A 74 10.18 14.84 -1.06
C PRO A 74 10.60 13.37 -0.87
N ASN A 75 9.69 12.56 -0.32
CA ASN A 75 9.86 11.11 -0.10
C ASN A 75 10.79 10.69 1.06
N ILE A 76 11.36 11.63 1.84
CA ILE A 76 12.21 11.28 3.00
C ILE A 76 11.46 10.39 4.00
N VAL A 77 10.16 10.66 4.20
CA VAL A 77 9.29 9.87 5.08
C VAL A 77 9.19 8.42 4.60
N THR A 78 9.05 8.20 3.29
CA THR A 78 9.00 6.86 2.69
C THR A 78 10.30 6.10 2.96
N GLN A 79 11.46 6.76 2.83
CA GLN A 79 12.76 6.15 3.08
C GLN A 79 12.91 5.70 4.55
N TYR A 80 12.50 6.54 5.50
CA TYR A 80 12.53 6.16 6.93
C TYR A 80 11.55 5.04 7.27
N ILE A 81 10.32 5.06 6.73
CA ILE A 81 9.36 3.97 6.95
C ILE A 81 9.91 2.65 6.40
N LEU A 82 10.46 2.66 5.18
CA LEU A 82 11.08 1.47 4.59
C LEU A 82 12.30 1.01 5.39
N MET A 83 13.13 1.93 5.88
CA MET A 83 14.27 1.60 6.74
C MET A 83 13.81 0.84 7.99
N LEU A 84 12.77 1.34 8.67
CA LEU A 84 12.18 0.69 9.85
C LEU A 84 11.63 -0.70 9.52
N LEU A 85 10.95 -0.86 8.38
CA LEU A 85 10.48 -2.18 7.93
C LEU A 85 11.65 -3.14 7.64
N GLN A 86 12.72 -2.64 7.03
CA GLN A 86 13.95 -3.40 6.73
C GLN A 86 14.75 -3.80 7.97
N MET A 87 14.41 -3.30 9.17
CA MET A 87 14.95 -3.81 10.42
C MET A 87 14.36 -5.19 10.77
N ALA A 88 13.16 -5.51 10.28
CA ALA A 88 12.45 -6.75 10.59
C ALA A 88 12.37 -7.74 9.42
N VAL A 89 12.36 -7.24 8.17
CA VAL A 89 12.18 -8.06 6.97
C VAL A 89 13.17 -7.71 5.87
N SER A 90 13.23 -8.51 4.79
CA SER A 90 14.05 -8.20 3.62
C SER A 90 13.59 -6.92 2.91
N ALA A 91 14.49 -6.26 2.17
CA ALA A 91 14.19 -5.09 1.35
C ALA A 91 12.96 -5.28 0.44
N ALA A 92 12.90 -6.40 -0.29
CA ALA A 92 11.77 -6.72 -1.16
C ALA A 92 10.45 -6.91 -0.39
N THR A 93 10.51 -7.54 0.80
CA THR A 93 9.33 -7.72 1.65
C THR A 93 8.87 -6.38 2.24
N ALA A 94 9.79 -5.52 2.66
CA ALA A 94 9.50 -4.20 3.20
C ALA A 94 8.74 -3.34 2.18
N GLU A 95 9.16 -3.34 0.92
CA GLU A 95 8.45 -2.64 -0.16
C GLU A 95 7.05 -3.18 -0.37
N ARG A 96 6.88 -4.51 -0.43
CA ARG A 96 5.54 -5.12 -0.58
C ARG A 96 4.61 -4.78 0.59
N LEU A 97 5.13 -4.77 1.83
CA LEU A 97 4.35 -4.38 3.00
C LEU A 97 3.97 -2.89 2.95
N PHE A 98 4.92 -2.02 2.62
CA PHE A 98 4.66 -0.59 2.47
C PHE A 98 3.62 -0.31 1.39
N THR A 99 3.78 -0.89 0.20
CA THR A 99 2.83 -0.77 -0.90
C THR A 99 1.47 -1.38 -0.55
N THR A 100 1.41 -2.50 0.19
CA THR A 100 0.15 -3.04 0.74
C THR A 100 -0.56 -2.02 1.63
N GLY A 101 0.18 -1.36 2.51
CA GLY A 101 -0.33 -0.27 3.34
C GLY A 101 -0.89 0.88 2.50
N LEU A 102 -0.15 1.32 1.48
CA LEU A 102 -0.59 2.37 0.56
C LEU A 102 -1.86 1.98 -0.21
N ILE A 103 -1.97 0.74 -0.70
CA ILE A 103 -3.19 0.22 -1.34
C ILE A 103 -4.38 0.37 -0.40
N ILE A 104 -4.26 -0.16 0.83
CA ILE A 104 -5.35 -0.15 1.80
C ILE A 104 -5.74 1.29 2.16
N LEU A 105 -4.77 2.15 2.44
CA LEU A 105 -5.01 3.55 2.77
C LEU A 105 -5.67 4.30 1.62
N HIS A 106 -5.21 4.09 0.39
CA HIS A 106 -5.80 4.69 -0.79
C HIS A 106 -7.24 4.23 -1.02
N MET A 107 -7.51 2.92 -0.86
CA MET A 107 -8.85 2.34 -0.96
C MET A 107 -9.78 2.98 0.08
N ILE A 108 -9.35 3.06 1.34
CA ILE A 108 -10.11 3.70 2.42
C ILE A 108 -10.36 5.17 2.10
N ALA A 109 -9.33 5.91 1.63
CA ALA A 109 -9.43 7.33 1.31
C ALA A 109 -10.42 7.59 0.16
N LEU A 110 -10.33 6.83 -0.93
CA LEU A 110 -11.26 6.91 -2.06
C LEU A 110 -12.70 6.63 -1.62
N ARG A 111 -12.91 5.54 -0.86
CA ARG A 111 -14.24 5.22 -0.35
C ARG A 111 -14.78 6.34 0.53
N ARG A 112 -13.97 6.86 1.46
CA ARG A 112 -14.35 7.99 2.32
C ARG A 112 -14.72 9.22 1.52
N PHE A 113 -13.90 9.58 0.53
CA PHE A 113 -14.16 10.70 -0.37
C PHE A 113 -15.53 10.55 -1.05
N PHE A 114 -15.82 9.41 -1.68
CA PHE A 114 -17.12 9.21 -2.32
C PHE A 114 -18.27 9.17 -1.34
N THR A 115 -18.13 8.57 -0.15
CA THR A 115 -19.21 8.57 0.84
C THR A 115 -19.56 9.97 1.37
N ILE A 116 -18.63 10.93 1.30
CA ILE A 116 -18.85 12.31 1.75
C ILE A 116 -19.47 13.16 0.64
N TYR A 117 -19.01 12.99 -0.61
CA TYR A 117 -19.34 13.90 -1.70
C TYR A 117 -20.34 13.33 -2.72
N ALA A 118 -20.46 12.02 -2.84
CA ALA A 118 -21.40 11.40 -3.77
C ALA A 118 -22.79 11.26 -3.14
N ARG A 119 -23.81 11.70 -3.88
CA ARG A 119 -25.22 11.57 -3.47
C ARG A 119 -25.68 10.11 -3.48
N GLU A 120 -25.08 9.28 -4.32
CA GLU A 120 -25.29 7.83 -4.41
C GLU A 120 -23.95 7.14 -4.63
N VAL A 121 -23.68 6.02 -3.93
CA VAL A 121 -22.51 5.16 -4.11
C VAL A 121 -22.88 4.01 -5.04
N THR A 122 -22.32 3.99 -6.25
CA THR A 122 -22.54 3.01 -7.31
C THR A 122 -21.27 2.21 -7.58
N ILE A 123 -21.44 1.04 -8.19
CA ILE A 123 -20.34 0.14 -8.57
C ILE A 123 -19.26 0.82 -9.45
N THR A 124 -19.62 1.87 -10.17
CA THR A 124 -18.71 2.64 -11.04
C THR A 124 -17.61 3.38 -10.27
N TYR A 125 -17.80 3.68 -8.97
CA TYR A 125 -16.72 4.25 -8.15
C TYR A 125 -15.55 3.30 -7.96
N TYR A 126 -15.77 2.01 -8.25
CA TYR A 126 -14.74 1.01 -8.17
C TYR A 126 -13.92 0.86 -9.45
N ALA A 127 -14.30 1.52 -10.55
CA ALA A 127 -13.59 1.44 -11.83
C ALA A 127 -12.13 1.90 -11.75
N PRO A 128 -11.76 2.99 -11.04
CA PRO A 128 -10.36 3.39 -10.88
C PRO A 128 -9.48 2.30 -10.22
N PHE A 129 -10.06 1.42 -9.40
CA PHE A 129 -9.31 0.34 -8.75
C PHE A 129 -8.78 -0.70 -9.73
N LEU A 130 -9.42 -0.88 -10.89
CA LEU A 130 -8.93 -1.77 -11.95
C LEU A 130 -7.66 -1.24 -12.64
N PHE A 131 -7.41 0.06 -12.54
CA PHE A 131 -6.26 0.72 -13.18
C PHE A 131 -5.19 1.15 -12.18
N MET A 132 -5.35 0.84 -10.89
CA MET A 132 -4.41 1.26 -9.85
C MET A 132 -3.03 0.62 -10.02
N PHE A 133 -2.98 -0.53 -10.68
CA PHE A 133 -1.74 -1.19 -11.09
C PHE A 133 -1.80 -1.54 -12.57
N THR A 134 -1.19 -0.71 -13.40
CA THR A 134 -0.73 -1.15 -14.72
C THR A 134 0.54 -1.95 -14.51
N TYR A 135 0.40 -3.25 -14.26
CA TYR A 135 1.56 -4.14 -14.34
C TYR A 135 2.00 -4.18 -15.81
N PRO A 136 3.25 -3.81 -16.15
CA PRO A 136 3.76 -4.13 -17.48
C PRO A 136 3.71 -5.66 -17.62
N VAL A 137 2.90 -6.11 -18.56
CA VAL A 137 2.84 -7.51 -19.01
C VAL A 137 4.09 -7.81 -19.82
#